data_AF-A0AAU5XQL8-F1
#
_entry.id   AF-A0AAU5XQL8-F1
#
_cell.length_a   1.000
_cell.length_b   1.000
_cell.length_c   1.000
_cell.angle_alpha   90.00
_cell.angle_beta   90.00
_cell.angle_gamma   90.00
#
_symmetry.space_group_name_H-M   'P 1'
#
loop_
_entity.id
_entity.type
_entity.pdbx_description
1 polymer ?
#
loop_
_entity_poly.entity_id
_entity_poly.type
_entity_poly.pdbx_seq_one_letter_code
_entity_poly.pdbx_strand_id
1 'polypeptide(L)'
;MIDQRHGAGVWFVPSEGPELATEQDAVDLVGATFGQSADVLVVPVERFPARFFDMRTKLIGHFFSKIVQYGFRLVLLGDVGPHVEASTVFQDVVRESNRGRHVWFVADLAELDARLAAAR
;
A
#
# COMPACT_ATOMS: atom_id res chain seq x y z
N MET A 1 -4.37 8.01 -13.58
CA MET A 1 -5.36 7.31 -14.42
C MET A 1 -5.85 6.11 -13.62
N ILE A 2 -7.16 5.86 -13.58
CA ILE A 2 -7.72 4.68 -12.89
C ILE A 2 -7.76 3.51 -13.87
N ASP A 3 -7.30 2.36 -13.41
CA ASP A 3 -7.46 1.08 -14.08
C ASP A 3 -8.60 0.30 -13.42
N GLN A 4 -9.39 -0.44 -14.20
CA GLN A 4 -10.48 -1.26 -13.67
C GLN A 4 -10.03 -2.71 -13.63
N ARG A 5 -9.85 -3.25 -12.41
CA ARG A 5 -9.35 -4.61 -12.19
C ARG A 5 -10.31 -5.40 -11.33
N HIS A 6 -10.84 -6.48 -11.89
CA HIS A 6 -11.78 -7.37 -11.20
C HIS A 6 -12.96 -6.62 -10.53
N GLY A 7 -13.43 -5.53 -11.15
CA GLY A 7 -14.54 -4.71 -10.65
C GLY A 7 -14.19 -3.70 -9.56
N ALA A 8 -12.90 -3.52 -9.26
CA ALA A 8 -12.39 -2.46 -8.39
C ALA A 8 -11.69 -1.38 -9.22
N GLY A 9 -11.90 -0.11 -8.85
CA GLY A 9 -11.11 0.99 -9.37
C GLY A 9 -9.74 1.05 -8.69
N VAL A 10 -8.68 0.88 -9.49
CA VAL A 10 -7.30 0.84 -9.00
C VAL A 10 -6.57 2.08 -9.47
N TRP A 11 -6.01 2.84 -8.52
CA TRP A 11 -5.11 3.94 -8.82
C TRP A 11 -3.67 3.53 -8.52
N PHE A 12 -2.81 3.62 -9.53
CA PHE A 12 -1.38 3.40 -9.40
C PHE A 12 -0.67 4.72 -9.13
N VAL A 13 0.03 4.79 -8.00
CA VAL A 13 0.93 5.90 -7.70
C VAL A 13 2.13 5.80 -8.64
N PRO A 14 2.55 6.90 -9.30
CA PRO A 14 3.78 6.90 -10.09
C PRO A 14 4.98 6.44 -9.26
N SER A 15 5.84 5.60 -9.82
CA SER A 15 7.10 5.18 -9.17
C SER A 15 8.07 6.35 -8.99
N GLU A 16 7.98 7.39 -9.81
CA GLU A 16 8.81 8.60 -9.73
C GLU A 16 8.14 9.72 -8.92
N GLY A 17 8.88 10.29 -7.96
CA GLY A 17 8.46 11.44 -7.17
C GLY A 17 9.00 11.39 -5.73
N PRO A 18 8.50 12.28 -4.84
CA PRO A 18 9.00 12.38 -3.47
C PRO A 18 8.73 11.12 -2.64
N GLU A 19 9.60 10.85 -1.68
CA GLU A 19 9.39 9.77 -0.71
C GLU A 19 8.05 9.94 0.03
N LEU A 20 7.37 8.82 0.28
CA LEU A 20 6.13 8.76 1.05
C LEU A 20 6.46 8.15 2.41
N ALA A 21 6.29 8.91 3.50
CA ALA A 21 6.62 8.39 4.84
C ALA A 21 5.74 8.93 5.97
N THR A 22 4.99 9.99 5.73
CA THR A 22 4.26 10.73 6.76
C THR A 22 2.75 10.59 6.60
N GLU A 23 2.01 10.96 7.65
CA GLU A 23 0.54 11.06 7.56
C GLU A 23 0.09 12.07 6.50
N GLN A 24 0.83 13.16 6.33
CA GLN A 24 0.49 14.17 5.32
C GLN A 24 0.64 13.60 3.91
N ASP A 25 1.70 12.83 3.65
CA ASP A 25 1.89 12.16 2.36
C ASP A 25 0.71 11.22 2.03
N ALA A 26 0.19 10.50 3.03
CA ALA A 26 -0.98 9.64 2.86
C ALA A 26 -2.24 10.47 2.51
N VAL A 27 -2.46 11.59 3.19
CA VAL A 27 -3.58 12.50 2.91
C VAL A 27 -3.46 13.10 1.51
N ASP A 28 -2.27 13.48 1.10
CA ASP A 28 -2.01 14.06 -0.22
C ASP A 28 -2.29 13.05 -1.34
N LEU A 29 -1.93 11.77 -1.15
CA LEU A 29 -2.28 10.70 -2.09
C LEU A 29 -3.79 10.49 -2.19
N VAL A 30 -4.50 10.48 -1.06
CA VAL A 30 -5.97 10.40 -1.05
C VAL A 30 -6.55 11.60 -1.80
N GLY A 31 -6.04 12.81 -1.55
CA GLY A 31 -6.45 14.01 -2.27
C GLY A 31 -6.23 13.91 -3.78
N ALA A 32 -5.14 13.29 -4.23
CA ALA A 32 -4.85 13.06 -5.64
C ALA A 32 -5.85 12.12 -6.33
N THR A 33 -6.58 11.29 -5.55
CA THR A 33 -7.66 10.43 -6.06
C THR A 33 -9.04 11.10 -6.05
N PHE A 34 -9.15 12.35 -5.58
CA PHE A 34 -10.44 13.02 -5.47
C PHE A 34 -11.15 13.16 -6.83
N GLY A 35 -12.45 12.85 -6.85
CA GLY A 35 -13.25 12.83 -8.08
C GLY A 35 -13.01 11.61 -8.99
N GLN A 36 -12.16 10.68 -8.59
CA GLN A 36 -11.94 9.40 -9.26
C GLN A 36 -12.65 8.28 -8.48
N SER A 37 -13.24 7.31 -9.19
CA SER A 37 -13.84 6.11 -8.60
C SER A 37 -12.76 5.08 -8.28
N ALA A 38 -11.87 5.41 -7.34
CA ALA A 38 -10.79 4.56 -6.88
C ALA A 38 -11.17 3.88 -5.55
N ASP A 39 -11.08 2.56 -5.50
CA ASP A 39 -11.28 1.75 -4.29
C ASP A 39 -9.95 1.26 -3.71
N VAL A 40 -8.93 1.13 -4.58
CA VAL A 40 -7.63 0.56 -4.27
C VAL A 40 -6.53 1.54 -4.64
N LEU A 41 -5.65 1.82 -3.69
CA LEU A 41 -4.45 2.64 -3.86
C LEU A 41 -3.23 1.73 -3.94
N VAL A 42 -2.57 1.67 -5.09
CA VAL A 42 -1.37 0.85 -5.30
C VAL A 42 -0.15 1.75 -5.30
N VAL A 43 0.70 1.60 -4.28
CA VAL A 43 1.91 2.37 -4.08
C VAL A 43 3.13 1.47 -4.31
N PRO A 44 4.04 1.80 -5.24
CA PRO A 44 5.28 1.07 -5.40
C PRO A 44 6.15 1.14 -4.14
N VAL A 45 6.78 0.02 -3.76
CA VAL A 45 7.59 -0.07 -2.53
C VAL A 45 8.77 0.91 -2.54
N GLU A 46 9.31 1.21 -3.72
CA GLU A 46 10.41 2.16 -3.93
C GLU A 46 10.06 3.60 -3.56
N ARG A 47 8.76 3.94 -3.43
CA ARG A 47 8.33 5.25 -2.92
C ARG A 47 8.54 5.40 -1.42
N PHE A 48 8.73 4.31 -0.70
CA PHE A 48 8.92 4.32 0.74
C PHE A 48 10.41 4.26 1.08
N PRO A 49 10.91 5.17 1.93
CA PRO A 49 12.28 5.11 2.38
C PRO A 49 12.50 3.94 3.34
N ALA A 50 13.74 3.45 3.46
CA ALA A 50 14.07 2.32 4.34
C ALA A 50 13.57 2.48 5.79
N ARG A 51 13.59 3.72 6.33
CA ARG A 51 13.08 4.05 7.69
C ARG A 51 11.58 3.75 7.87
N PHE A 52 10.82 3.70 6.79
CA PHE A 52 9.40 3.36 6.82
C PHE A 52 9.16 1.92 7.27
N PHE A 53 10.09 1.02 6.95
CA PHE A 53 10.06 -0.39 7.33
C PHE A 53 10.67 -0.66 8.72
N ASP A 54 11.13 0.39 9.42
CA ASP A 54 11.51 0.30 10.83
C ASP A 54 10.29 0.51 11.72
N MET A 55 9.82 -0.58 12.35
CA MET A 55 8.64 -0.61 13.20
C MET A 55 8.77 0.26 14.47
N ARG A 56 9.99 0.66 14.85
CA ARG A 56 10.21 1.59 15.99
C ARG A 56 9.73 3.00 15.69
N THR A 57 9.73 3.41 14.41
CA THR A 57 9.38 4.77 13.99
C THR A 57 7.88 5.03 13.96
N LYS A 58 7.06 3.97 13.96
CA LYS A 58 5.59 3.99 13.80
C LYS A 58 5.08 4.63 12.50
N LEU A 59 5.96 5.01 11.57
CA LEU A 59 5.61 5.68 10.31
C LEU A 59 4.62 4.86 9.48
N ILE A 60 4.89 3.56 9.34
CA ILE A 60 4.05 2.64 8.55
C ILE A 60 2.60 2.60 9.06
N GLY A 61 2.41 2.52 10.38
CA GLY A 61 1.09 2.40 10.98
C GLY A 61 0.30 3.69 10.84
N HIS A 62 0.97 4.84 11.00
CA HIS A 62 0.37 6.15 10.84
C HIS A 62 -0.07 6.38 9.38
N PHE A 63 0.78 6.05 8.42
CA PHE A 63 0.46 6.12 6.99
C PHE A 63 -0.71 5.21 6.61
N PHE A 64 -0.66 3.92 7.00
CA PHE A 64 -1.70 2.94 6.69
C PHE A 64 -3.05 3.37 7.28
N SER A 65 -3.05 3.80 8.54
CA SER A 65 -4.25 4.23 9.25
C SER A 65 -4.97 5.35 8.50
N LYS A 66 -4.24 6.34 7.95
CA LYS A 66 -4.86 7.41 7.16
C LYS A 66 -5.54 6.86 5.92
N ILE A 67 -4.84 6.10 5.08
CA ILE A 67 -5.43 5.56 3.84
C ILE A 67 -6.70 4.74 4.13
N VAL A 68 -6.65 3.88 5.16
CA VAL A 68 -7.79 3.05 5.56
C VAL A 68 -8.93 3.86 6.14
N GLN A 69 -8.64 4.91 6.92
CA GLN A 69 -9.64 5.83 7.47
C GLN A 69 -10.43 6.54 6.35
N TYR A 70 -9.79 6.83 5.22
CA TYR A 70 -10.43 7.40 4.04
C TYR A 70 -11.16 6.38 3.16
N GLY A 71 -11.21 5.11 3.58
CA GLY A 71 -12.01 4.06 2.92
C GLY A 71 -11.28 3.30 1.81
N PHE A 72 -10.01 3.59 1.57
CA PHE A 72 -9.22 2.91 0.54
C PHE A 72 -8.66 1.58 1.06
N ARG A 73 -8.51 0.63 0.14
CA ARG A 73 -7.57 -0.48 0.31
C ARG A 73 -6.18 -0.02 -0.15
N LEU A 74 -5.19 -0.15 0.71
CA LEU A 74 -3.80 0.12 0.37
C LEU A 74 -3.11 -1.16 -0.13
N VAL A 75 -2.34 -1.04 -1.20
CA VAL A 75 -1.48 -2.10 -1.72
C VAL A 75 -0.08 -1.55 -1.87
N LEU A 76 0.91 -2.20 -1.26
CA LEU A 76 2.32 -1.97 -1.51
C LEU A 76 2.77 -2.97 -2.57
N LEU A 77 3.20 -2.45 -3.73
CA LEU A 77 3.57 -3.25 -4.90
C LEU A 77 5.10 -3.29 -5.05
N GLY A 78 5.67 -4.49 -4.96
CA GLY A 78 7.08 -4.75 -5.16
C GLY A 78 7.68 -5.63 -4.07
N ASP A 79 8.96 -5.97 -4.22
CA ASP A 79 9.65 -6.89 -3.32
C ASP A 79 10.01 -6.23 -1.98
N VAL A 80 9.43 -6.75 -0.90
CA VAL A 80 9.75 -6.38 0.49
C VAL A 80 10.56 -7.45 1.21
N GLY A 81 10.97 -8.52 0.52
CA GLY A 81 11.75 -9.63 1.04
C GLY A 81 12.97 -9.20 1.88
N PRO A 82 13.83 -8.29 1.38
CA PRO A 82 14.98 -7.80 2.14
C PRO A 82 14.61 -7.17 3.49
N HIS A 83 13.48 -6.45 3.56
CA HIS A 83 13.00 -5.84 4.80
C HIS A 83 12.38 -6.86 5.76
N VAL A 84 11.69 -7.87 5.20
CA VAL A 84 11.09 -8.98 5.96
C VAL A 84 12.17 -9.85 6.60
N GLU A 85 13.25 -10.15 5.87
CA GLU A 85 14.38 -10.93 6.38
C GLU A 85 15.15 -10.19 7.49
N ALA A 86 15.23 -8.85 7.38
CA ALA A 86 15.92 -8.02 8.36
C ALA A 86 15.13 -7.80 9.68
N SER A 87 13.82 -8.09 9.71
CA SER A 87 12.97 -7.75 10.85
C SER A 87 11.79 -8.71 11.02
N THR A 88 11.82 -9.50 12.10
CA THR A 88 10.70 -10.38 12.49
C THR A 88 9.43 -9.60 12.79
N VAL A 89 9.55 -8.39 13.36
CA VAL A 89 8.39 -7.53 13.63
C VAL A 89 7.74 -7.07 12.33
N PHE A 90 8.53 -6.68 11.33
CA PHE A 90 7.99 -6.30 10.02
C PHE A 90 7.41 -7.51 9.29
N GLN A 91 8.06 -8.68 9.38
CA GLN A 91 7.51 -9.93 8.87
C GLN A 91 6.11 -10.22 9.43
N ASP A 92 5.90 -10.02 10.72
CA ASP A 92 4.59 -10.21 11.35
C ASP A 92 3.56 -9.17 10.87
N VAL A 93 3.97 -7.90 10.70
CA VAL A 93 3.13 -6.85 10.11
C VAL A 93 2.69 -7.21 8.69
N VAL A 94 3.61 -7.69 7.85
CA VAL A 94 3.30 -8.10 6.48
C VAL A 94 2.31 -9.27 6.49
N ARG A 95 2.57 -10.30 7.32
CA ARG A 95 1.69 -11.48 7.44
C ARG A 95 0.27 -11.10 7.89
N GLU A 96 0.16 -10.26 8.92
CA GLU A 96 -1.14 -9.85 9.46
C GLU A 96 -1.89 -8.97 8.47
N SER A 97 -1.20 -8.00 7.86
CA SER A 97 -1.79 -7.13 6.84
C SER A 97 -2.34 -7.96 5.67
N ASN A 98 -1.55 -8.90 5.16
CA ASN A 98 -1.93 -9.77 4.05
C ASN A 98 -3.12 -10.72 4.35
N ARG A 99 -3.43 -10.99 5.62
CA ARG A 99 -4.65 -11.70 6.03
C ARG A 99 -5.86 -10.78 6.13
N GLY A 100 -5.63 -9.50 6.35
CA GLY A 100 -6.65 -8.46 6.41
C GLY A 100 -7.19 -8.06 5.04
N ARG A 101 -8.17 -7.15 5.05
CA ARG A 101 -8.85 -6.63 3.84
C ARG A 101 -8.37 -5.26 3.38
N HIS A 102 -7.58 -4.58 4.21
CA HIS A 102 -7.32 -3.14 4.08
C HIS A 102 -5.92 -2.81 3.58
N VAL A 103 -4.92 -3.65 3.88
CA VAL A 103 -3.53 -3.40 3.48
C VAL A 103 -2.95 -4.70 2.94
N TRP A 104 -2.43 -4.68 1.72
CA TRP A 104 -1.73 -5.82 1.14
C TRP A 104 -0.31 -5.45 0.72
N PHE A 105 0.59 -6.42 0.84
CA PHE A 105 1.93 -6.41 0.27
C PHE A 105 1.95 -7.50 -0.80
N VAL A 106 2.21 -7.09 -2.03
CA VAL A 106 2.23 -7.98 -3.21
C VAL A 106 3.51 -7.75 -3.99
N ALA A 107 4.12 -8.83 -4.48
CA ALA A 107 5.39 -8.75 -5.20
C ALA A 107 5.23 -8.13 -6.59
N ASP A 108 4.09 -8.39 -7.25
CA ASP A 108 3.83 -7.96 -8.62
C ASP A 108 2.33 -7.77 -8.91
N LEU A 109 2.03 -7.33 -10.14
CA LEU A 109 0.67 -7.10 -10.60
C LEU A 109 -0.14 -8.39 -10.73
N ALA A 110 0.49 -9.53 -11.01
CA ALA A 110 -0.21 -10.80 -11.14
C ALA A 110 -0.73 -11.28 -9.76
N GLU A 111 0.06 -11.09 -8.70
CA GLU A 111 -0.38 -11.34 -7.34
C GLU A 111 -1.51 -10.39 -6.93
N LEU A 112 -1.42 -9.10 -7.29
CA LEU A 112 -2.52 -8.15 -7.07
C LEU A 112 -3.82 -8.61 -7.72
N ASP A 113 -3.76 -8.98 -9.00
CA ASP A 113 -4.93 -9.43 -9.76
C ASP A 113 -5.54 -10.70 -9.15
N ALA A 114 -4.70 -11.68 -8.77
CA ALA A 114 -5.15 -12.89 -8.09
C ALA A 114 -5.87 -12.59 -6.77
N ARG A 115 -5.35 -11.65 -5.97
CA ARG A 115 -5.98 -11.25 -4.70
C ARG A 115 -7.29 -10.50 -4.91
N LEU A 116 -7.35 -9.58 -5.88
CA LEU A 116 -8.58 -8.86 -6.21
C LEU A 116 -9.67 -9.81 -6.74
N ALA A 117 -9.29 -10.82 -7.52
CA ALA A 117 -10.21 -11.85 -7.98
C ALA A 117 -10.76 -12.72 -6.84
N ALA A 118 -9.92 -13.05 -5.84
CA ALA A 118 -10.31 -13.87 -4.69
C ALA A 118 -11.11 -13.11 -3.62
N ALA A 119 -10.98 -11.79 -3.55
CA ALA A 119 -11.64 -10.94 -2.56
C ALA A 119 -13.08 -10.52 -2.95
N ARG A 120 -13.62 -11.10 -4.02
CA ARG A 120 -14.98 -10.85 -4.51
C ARG A 120 -16.06 -11.57 -3.72
#